data_AF-A0A8T2AF53-F1
#
_entry.id   AF-A0A8T2AF53-F1
#
_cell.length_a   1.000
_cell.length_b   1.000
_cell.length_c   1.000
_cell.angle_alpha   90.00
_cell.angle_beta   90.00
_cell.angle_gamma   90.00
#
_symmetry.space_group_name_H-M   'P 1'
#
loop_
_entity.id
_entity.type
_entity.pdbx_description
1 polymer ?
#
loop_
_entity_poly.entity_id
_entity_poly.type
_entity_poly.pdbx_seq_one_letter_code
_entity_poly.pdbx_strand_id
1 'polypeptide(L)'
;MATGEAMFINGQSTVSVTRRSYQVVIAATRDMGLGMDMKLPWDLPTDSQFFHDVTTRTTDPTKRNATIMGRKSWESTPLEIRPLPGRLNIVLTKSSCHDIATDENVLVCSSMESALELLATESYSLSIEKVFVIGGGELLRNYMNAPSCDAIHLTEIDISVPCDAFAPRVDTSLYHPWYSSFPIVENGIRYSFNTYVRRKDTVVGSGEKKTAAVSDFKEYSFLPKMVFERHEEFGYMNLIQNIISSGDMNDNNTLTKFGCQMRFNLRKTFPLLTTKKVFWLGVVEEILQLISGSINPMEKGSNIWDSDEANEYLNSFGVNATEEDGDHQHLYGLQWKHTDASQLSDVINKIKNNPHNQRIMLSACNPSDLKLSVSPCQTFAQFYVANGELSCQIYQSSTEASIEIPFSIATYSLLTCIIAHVCDLVAGDFIYVVGQARINKARVKAIQKQLQISPIPFPILKINPEKKKMDNFEASDLELLGI
;
A
#
# COMPACT_ATOMS: atom_id res chain seq x y z
N MET A 1 65.11 -10.78 -38.23
CA MET A 1 64.09 -9.70 -38.24
C MET A 1 62.74 -10.34 -37.99
N ALA A 2 61.86 -9.58 -37.34
CA ALA A 2 60.52 -9.93 -36.84
C ALA A 2 60.48 -10.55 -35.43
N THR A 3 60.25 -9.63 -34.50
CA THR A 3 59.84 -9.74 -33.10
C THR A 3 58.43 -10.31 -32.97
N GLY A 4 58.20 -11.13 -31.94
CA GLY A 4 56.86 -11.54 -31.49
C GLY A 4 56.83 -11.54 -29.97
N GLU A 5 56.27 -10.48 -29.38
CA GLU A 5 56.08 -10.29 -27.94
C GLU A 5 55.01 -11.20 -27.37
N ALA A 6 55.19 -11.58 -26.11
CA ALA A 6 54.26 -12.33 -25.29
C ALA A 6 53.05 -11.49 -24.87
N MET A 7 51.85 -12.07 -24.93
CA MET A 7 50.67 -11.60 -24.21
C MET A 7 50.24 -12.64 -23.18
N PHE A 8 50.46 -12.34 -21.91
CA PHE A 8 49.82 -13.01 -20.78
C PHE A 8 48.41 -12.46 -20.63
N ILE A 9 47.38 -13.31 -20.75
CA ILE A 9 46.00 -12.95 -20.42
C ILE A 9 45.73 -13.42 -18.99
N ASN A 10 45.87 -12.48 -18.05
CA ASN A 10 45.29 -12.58 -16.71
C ASN A 10 43.93 -11.87 -16.76
N GLY A 11 42.84 -12.62 -16.63
CA GLY A 11 41.49 -12.08 -16.57
C GLY A 11 40.62 -12.97 -15.72
N GLN A 12 40.56 -12.65 -14.42
CA GLN A 12 39.66 -13.25 -13.45
C GLN A 12 38.23 -13.21 -14.00
N SER A 13 37.68 -14.39 -14.27
CA SER A 13 36.25 -14.56 -14.55
C SER A 13 35.53 -14.37 -13.22
N THR A 14 34.98 -13.18 -12.98
CA THR A 14 34.01 -12.97 -11.90
C THR A 14 32.75 -13.75 -12.27
N VAL A 15 32.68 -15.01 -11.85
CA VAL A 15 31.44 -15.79 -11.88
C VAL A 15 30.45 -15.01 -11.00
N SER A 16 29.44 -14.43 -11.65
CA SER A 16 28.26 -13.90 -10.99
C SER A 16 27.58 -15.05 -10.26
N VAL A 17 27.94 -15.27 -8.98
CA VAL A 17 27.22 -16.20 -8.11
C VAL A 17 25.83 -15.64 -7.93
N THR A 18 24.83 -16.27 -8.55
CA THR A 18 23.42 -15.94 -8.37
C THR A 18 23.04 -16.21 -6.92
N ARG A 19 23.10 -15.18 -6.07
CA ARG A 19 22.67 -15.28 -4.67
C ARG A 19 21.16 -15.15 -4.60
N ARG A 20 20.52 -16.03 -3.82
CA ARG A 20 19.10 -15.91 -3.49
C ARG A 20 18.87 -14.65 -2.65
N SER A 21 17.77 -13.96 -2.93
CA SER A 21 17.24 -12.92 -2.05
C SER A 21 16.38 -13.54 -0.94
N TYR A 22 16.00 -12.72 0.04
CA TYR A 22 15.18 -13.14 1.17
C TYR A 22 14.22 -12.05 1.60
N GLN A 23 13.27 -12.42 2.46
CA GLN A 23 12.32 -11.51 3.09
C GLN A 23 12.48 -11.60 4.60
N VAL A 24 12.13 -10.56 5.34
CA VAL A 24 12.16 -10.54 6.81
C VAL A 24 10.74 -10.72 7.33
N VAL A 25 10.55 -11.52 8.39
CA VAL A 25 9.27 -11.63 9.11
C VAL A 25 9.54 -11.46 10.59
N ILE A 26 9.03 -10.38 11.19
CA ILE A 26 9.25 -10.05 12.60
C ILE A 26 8.01 -9.41 13.23
N ALA A 27 7.88 -9.56 14.55
CA ALA A 27 6.99 -8.78 15.38
C ALA A 27 7.83 -7.88 16.30
N ALA A 28 7.50 -6.60 16.38
CA ALA A 28 8.26 -5.66 17.19
C ALA A 28 7.37 -4.56 17.79
N THR A 29 7.79 -4.03 18.93
CA THR A 29 7.19 -2.82 19.51
C THR A 29 7.49 -1.60 18.63
N ARG A 30 6.87 -0.45 18.94
CA ARG A 30 7.16 0.84 18.28
C ARG A 30 8.64 1.23 18.29
N ASP A 31 9.37 0.82 19.33
CA ASP A 31 10.81 1.07 19.48
C ASP A 31 11.67 -0.05 18.86
N MET A 32 11.08 -0.89 18.01
CA MET A 32 11.70 -2.05 17.38
C MET A 32 12.22 -3.11 18.39
N GLY A 33 11.62 -3.18 19.58
CA GLY A 33 11.91 -4.21 20.57
C GLY A 33 11.31 -5.55 20.16
N LEU A 34 12.09 -6.63 20.20
CA LEU A 34 11.74 -7.96 19.71
C LEU A 34 11.44 -8.97 20.82
N GLY A 35 12.06 -8.79 21.98
CA GLY A 35 12.17 -9.85 22.98
C GLY A 35 12.80 -9.37 24.28
N MET A 36 12.54 -10.10 25.35
CA MET A 36 13.18 -9.96 26.66
C MET A 36 13.46 -11.35 27.22
N ASP A 37 14.67 -11.58 27.75
CA ASP A 37 15.05 -12.84 28.41
C ASP A 37 14.76 -14.08 27.54
N MET A 38 15.05 -13.99 26.23
CA MET A 38 14.82 -15.05 25.24
C MET A 38 13.35 -15.45 25.06
N LYS A 39 12.42 -14.55 25.39
CA LYS A 39 10.97 -14.76 25.23
C LYS A 39 10.33 -13.56 24.53
N LEU A 40 9.16 -13.81 23.93
CA LEU A 40 8.28 -12.76 23.45
C LEU A 40 7.55 -12.13 24.68
N PRO A 41 7.57 -10.80 24.84
CA PRO A 41 6.88 -10.12 25.95
C PRO A 41 5.35 -10.07 25.82
N TRP A 42 4.79 -10.62 24.76
CA TRP A 42 3.36 -10.59 24.43
C TRP A 42 2.88 -11.97 23.95
N ASP A 43 1.57 -12.19 24.06
CA ASP A 43 0.88 -13.38 23.56
C ASP A 43 -0.19 -12.95 22.55
N LEU A 44 0.13 -13.16 21.27
CA LEU A 44 -0.68 -12.76 20.12
C LEU A 44 -0.89 -13.95 19.17
N PRO A 45 -1.89 -14.82 19.41
CA PRO A 45 -2.18 -15.97 18.55
C PRO A 45 -2.40 -15.59 17.08
N THR A 46 -3.03 -14.45 16.81
CA THR A 46 -3.27 -14.00 15.43
C THR A 46 -1.98 -13.59 14.72
N ASP A 47 -1.00 -13.02 15.44
CA ASP A 47 0.34 -12.77 14.90
C ASP A 47 1.09 -14.08 14.62
N SER A 48 1.01 -15.05 15.55
CA SER A 48 1.60 -16.37 15.36
C SER A 48 1.04 -17.09 14.11
N GLN A 49 -0.27 -16.96 13.87
CA GLN A 49 -0.92 -17.48 12.66
C GLN A 49 -0.44 -16.75 11.40
N PHE A 50 -0.31 -15.41 11.45
CA PHE A 50 0.23 -14.63 10.34
C PHE A 50 1.67 -15.05 10.00
N PHE A 51 2.54 -15.17 11.00
CA PHE A 51 3.90 -15.67 10.85
C PHE A 51 3.92 -17.07 10.21
N HIS A 52 3.08 -17.99 10.71
CA HIS A 52 2.96 -19.33 10.16
C HIS A 52 2.55 -19.31 8.69
N ASP A 53 1.50 -18.56 8.35
CA ASP A 53 0.95 -18.49 7.00
C ASP A 53 1.95 -17.88 6.01
N VAL A 54 2.58 -16.76 6.36
CA VAL A 54 3.58 -16.07 5.53
C VAL A 54 4.77 -16.99 5.26
N THR A 55 5.26 -17.69 6.28
CA THR A 55 6.47 -18.50 6.16
C THR A 55 6.22 -19.90 5.59
N THR A 56 4.99 -20.41 5.57
CA THR A 56 4.69 -21.80 5.15
C THR A 56 4.02 -21.88 3.78
N ARG A 57 3.16 -20.93 3.41
CA ARG A 57 2.40 -21.02 2.15
C ARG A 57 3.31 -20.79 0.94
N THR A 58 3.20 -21.68 -0.04
CA THR A 58 3.87 -21.59 -1.35
C THR A 58 2.86 -21.39 -2.46
N THR A 59 3.32 -20.84 -3.58
CA THR A 59 2.53 -20.79 -4.82
C THR A 59 2.58 -22.14 -5.52
N ASP A 60 3.74 -22.82 -5.48
CA ASP A 60 3.96 -24.16 -5.99
C ASP A 60 3.79 -25.20 -4.87
N PRO A 61 2.80 -26.10 -4.94
CA PRO A 61 2.54 -27.10 -3.89
C PRO A 61 3.64 -28.17 -3.80
N THR A 62 4.54 -28.26 -4.79
CA THR A 62 5.68 -29.19 -4.75
C THR A 62 6.88 -28.63 -3.99
N LYS A 63 6.86 -27.33 -3.67
CA LYS A 63 7.92 -26.62 -2.97
C LYS A 63 7.55 -26.35 -1.52
N ARG A 64 8.58 -26.03 -0.74
CA ARG A 64 8.45 -25.47 0.61
C ARG A 64 9.23 -24.16 0.71
N ASN A 65 9.10 -23.45 1.82
CA ASN A 65 9.92 -22.28 2.11
C ASN A 65 11.07 -22.62 3.08
N ALA A 66 12.06 -21.74 3.15
CA ALA A 66 13.16 -21.81 4.12
C ALA A 66 13.09 -20.65 5.12
N THR A 67 13.43 -20.92 6.38
CA THR A 67 13.56 -19.90 7.44
C THR A 67 14.98 -19.87 7.97
N ILE A 68 15.61 -18.70 7.99
CA ILE A 68 16.95 -18.46 8.51
C ILE A 68 16.82 -17.73 9.86
N MET A 69 17.50 -18.25 10.88
CA MET A 69 17.53 -17.65 12.21
C MET A 69 18.89 -17.80 12.89
N GLY A 70 19.20 -16.91 13.83
CA GLY A 70 20.39 -17.05 14.69
C GLY A 70 20.22 -18.13 15.77
N ARG A 71 21.33 -18.64 16.31
CA ARG A 71 21.33 -19.65 17.41
C ARG A 71 20.42 -19.30 18.58
N LYS A 72 20.48 -18.06 19.07
CA LYS A 72 19.62 -17.62 20.19
C LYS A 72 18.14 -17.72 19.85
N SER A 73 17.75 -17.28 18.65
CA SER A 73 16.36 -17.38 18.18
C SER A 73 15.92 -18.84 18.05
N TRP A 74 16.80 -19.71 17.55
CA TRP A 74 16.56 -21.16 17.57
C TRP A 74 16.32 -21.67 18.99
N GLU A 75 17.17 -21.30 19.95
CA GLU A 75 17.08 -21.68 21.36
C GLU A 75 15.87 -21.11 22.10
N SER A 76 15.28 -20.01 21.64
CA SER A 76 14.02 -19.46 22.17
C SER A 76 12.75 -20.12 21.63
N THR A 77 12.82 -20.77 20.46
CA THR A 77 11.63 -21.38 19.81
C THR A 77 11.08 -22.54 20.66
N PRO A 78 9.79 -22.58 21.05
CA PRO A 78 9.27 -23.67 21.88
C PRO A 78 9.58 -25.07 21.32
N LEU A 79 9.90 -26.03 22.19
CA LEU A 79 10.35 -27.38 21.78
C LEU A 79 9.27 -28.13 20.99
N GLU A 80 8.00 -27.84 21.25
CA GLU A 80 6.84 -28.44 20.61
C GLU A 80 6.75 -28.11 19.12
N ILE A 81 7.36 -27.00 18.70
CA ILE A 81 7.34 -26.50 17.32
C ILE A 81 8.75 -26.35 16.73
N ARG A 82 9.77 -26.91 17.38
CA ARG A 82 11.17 -26.88 16.92
C ARG A 82 11.58 -28.27 16.41
N PRO A 83 11.97 -28.43 15.13
CA PRO A 83 12.03 -27.42 14.06
C PRO A 83 10.66 -26.92 13.61
N LEU A 84 10.63 -25.72 13.01
CA LEU A 84 9.39 -25.15 12.49
C LEU A 84 8.81 -26.06 11.39
N PRO A 85 7.59 -26.62 11.59
CA PRO A 85 7.04 -27.63 10.68
C PRO A 85 6.74 -27.03 9.29
N GLY A 86 6.86 -27.85 8.25
CA GLY A 86 6.57 -27.49 6.86
C GLY A 86 7.62 -26.60 6.18
N ARG A 87 8.75 -26.32 6.85
CA ARG A 87 9.80 -25.40 6.39
C ARG A 87 11.18 -26.04 6.52
N LEU A 88 12.11 -25.61 5.67
CA LEU A 88 13.53 -25.86 5.87
C LEU A 88 14.07 -24.86 6.90
N ASN A 89 14.58 -25.33 8.02
CA ASN A 89 15.10 -24.49 9.09
C ASN A 89 16.63 -24.34 8.94
N ILE A 90 17.12 -23.12 8.89
CA ILE A 90 18.56 -22.83 8.79
C ILE A 90 18.98 -22.04 10.03
N VAL A 91 19.91 -22.60 10.79
CA VAL A 91 20.43 -22.01 12.02
C VAL A 91 21.84 -21.47 11.76
N LEU A 92 22.01 -20.17 11.99
CA LEU A 92 23.30 -19.50 11.87
C LEU A 92 24.07 -19.58 13.19
N THR A 93 25.21 -20.27 13.17
CA THR A 93 26.12 -20.39 14.31
C THR A 93 27.57 -20.61 13.86
N LYS A 94 28.51 -19.99 14.58
CA LYS A 94 29.95 -20.23 14.40
C LYS A 94 30.46 -21.40 15.24
N SER A 95 29.69 -21.81 16.25
CA SER A 95 30.04 -22.94 17.12
C SER A 95 29.72 -24.25 16.39
N SER A 96 30.63 -25.22 16.46
CA SER A 96 30.39 -26.60 16.06
C SER A 96 29.35 -27.23 17.01
N CYS A 97 28.07 -27.09 16.69
CA CYS A 97 26.99 -27.64 17.49
C CYS A 97 26.46 -28.90 16.80
N HIS A 98 26.93 -30.06 17.24
CA HIS A 98 26.53 -31.36 16.70
C HIS A 98 25.05 -31.70 16.99
N ASP A 99 24.45 -31.07 18.00
CA ASP A 99 23.09 -31.39 18.47
C ASP A 99 21.96 -30.72 17.68
N ILE A 100 22.25 -29.69 16.86
CA ILE A 100 21.21 -28.95 16.11
C ILE A 100 20.84 -29.66 14.80
N ALA A 101 21.79 -30.36 14.19
CA ALA A 101 21.67 -30.90 12.83
C ALA A 101 21.17 -32.35 12.77
N THR A 102 20.48 -32.84 13.80
CA THR A 102 20.01 -34.24 13.85
C THR A 102 18.73 -34.49 13.05
N ASP A 103 18.05 -33.43 12.60
CA ASP A 103 16.81 -33.50 11.82
C ASP A 103 17.08 -33.13 10.34
N GLU A 104 16.54 -33.90 9.40
CA GLU A 104 16.70 -33.67 7.96
C GLU A 104 16.16 -32.30 7.49
N ASN A 105 15.32 -31.66 8.30
CA ASN A 105 14.74 -30.34 8.04
C ASN A 105 15.53 -29.20 8.66
N VAL A 106 16.71 -29.47 9.24
CA VAL A 106 17.56 -28.48 9.90
C VAL A 106 18.95 -28.46 9.27
N LEU A 107 19.38 -27.27 8.85
CA LEU A 107 20.73 -27.02 8.37
C LEU A 107 21.44 -26.03 9.28
N VAL A 108 22.74 -26.22 9.44
CA VAL A 108 23.60 -25.30 10.18
C VAL A 108 24.55 -24.62 9.21
N CYS A 109 24.56 -23.29 9.22
CA CYS A 109 25.48 -22.48 8.40
C CYS A 109 26.27 -21.52 9.29
N SER A 110 27.50 -21.19 8.88
CA SER A 110 28.38 -20.30 9.64
C SER A 110 28.09 -18.81 9.43
N SER A 111 27.38 -18.47 8.35
CA SER A 111 27.08 -17.11 7.92
C SER A 111 25.83 -17.04 7.03
N MET A 112 25.28 -15.84 6.87
CA MET A 112 24.15 -15.59 5.97
C MET A 112 24.54 -15.86 4.51
N GLU A 113 25.75 -15.47 4.12
CA GLU A 113 26.27 -15.64 2.77
C GLU A 113 26.35 -17.13 2.41
N SER A 114 26.90 -17.94 3.31
CA SER A 114 26.95 -19.40 3.14
C SER A 114 25.56 -20.03 3.03
N ALA A 115 24.59 -19.55 3.82
CA ALA A 115 23.20 -20.04 3.76
C ALA A 115 22.54 -19.70 2.42
N LEU A 116 22.70 -18.47 1.94
CA LEU A 116 22.13 -18.03 0.65
C LEU A 116 22.79 -18.72 -0.55
N GLU A 117 24.09 -18.98 -0.49
CA GLU A 117 24.82 -19.74 -1.50
C GLU A 117 24.36 -21.20 -1.53
N LEU A 118 24.17 -21.82 -0.35
CA LEU A 118 23.62 -23.18 -0.26
C LEU A 118 22.21 -23.26 -0.86
N LEU A 119 21.35 -22.30 -0.52
CA LEU A 119 19.98 -22.21 -1.05
C LEU A 119 19.92 -21.89 -2.55
N ALA A 120 21.01 -21.37 -3.13
CA ALA A 120 21.13 -21.14 -4.57
C ALA A 120 21.52 -22.39 -5.36
N THR A 121 22.02 -23.45 -4.69
CA THR A 121 22.36 -24.72 -5.35
C THR A 121 21.13 -25.40 -5.96
N GLU A 122 21.32 -26.21 -7.00
CA GLU A 122 20.23 -26.84 -7.76
C GLU A 122 19.27 -27.66 -6.88
N SER A 123 19.81 -28.40 -5.90
CA SER A 123 19.02 -29.24 -4.99
C SER A 123 17.99 -28.43 -4.17
N TYR A 124 18.40 -27.25 -3.67
CA TYR A 124 17.51 -26.37 -2.92
C TYR A 124 16.75 -25.42 -3.81
N SER A 125 17.28 -25.04 -4.97
CA SER A 125 16.63 -24.06 -5.81
C SER A 125 15.34 -24.58 -6.45
N LEU A 126 15.28 -25.90 -6.69
CA LEU A 126 14.10 -26.61 -7.17
C LEU A 126 13.06 -26.89 -6.07
N SER A 127 13.48 -27.05 -4.82
CA SER A 127 12.60 -27.43 -3.70
C SER A 127 12.18 -26.27 -2.79
N ILE A 128 12.97 -25.18 -2.76
CA ILE A 128 12.70 -23.99 -1.94
C ILE A 128 12.14 -22.87 -2.81
N GLU A 129 10.95 -22.39 -2.47
CA GLU A 129 10.31 -21.27 -3.15
C GLU A 129 10.83 -19.93 -2.62
N LYS A 130 10.63 -19.65 -1.32
CA LYS A 130 11.01 -18.38 -0.68
C LYS A 130 11.90 -18.61 0.55
N VAL A 131 12.67 -17.57 0.88
CA VAL A 131 13.60 -17.55 2.02
C VAL A 131 13.19 -16.43 2.97
N PHE A 132 13.01 -16.76 4.25
CA PHE A 132 12.60 -15.82 5.29
C PHE A 132 13.63 -15.72 6.40
N VAL A 133 14.09 -14.52 6.71
CA VAL A 133 14.88 -14.22 7.90
C VAL A 133 13.93 -13.86 9.04
N ILE A 134 13.98 -14.59 10.15
CA ILE A 134 13.00 -14.47 11.24
C ILE A 134 13.60 -13.96 12.56
N GLY A 135 14.84 -13.46 12.52
CA GLY A 135 15.56 -12.95 13.70
C GLY A 135 16.85 -13.72 14.03
N GLY A 136 17.60 -13.36 15.07
CA GLY A 136 17.33 -12.35 16.09
C GLY A 136 17.99 -10.99 15.82
N GLY A 137 18.00 -10.11 16.83
CA GLY A 137 18.39 -8.70 16.68
C GLY A 137 19.77 -8.46 16.04
N GLU A 138 20.78 -9.28 16.33
CA GLU A 138 22.10 -9.19 15.69
C GLU A 138 22.04 -9.49 14.19
N LEU A 139 21.27 -10.51 13.80
CA LEU A 139 21.07 -10.87 12.39
C LEU A 139 20.32 -9.76 11.67
N LEU A 140 19.23 -9.27 12.26
CA LEU A 140 18.41 -8.21 11.67
C LEU A 140 19.19 -6.90 11.50
N ARG A 141 20.08 -6.55 12.44
CA ARG A 141 20.92 -5.35 12.35
C ARG A 141 21.75 -5.29 11.06
N ASN A 142 22.24 -6.45 10.61
CA ASN A 142 23.12 -6.53 9.45
C ASN A 142 22.36 -6.76 8.14
N TYR A 143 21.20 -7.43 8.20
CA TYR A 143 20.55 -7.98 7.01
C TYR A 143 19.15 -7.42 6.72
N MET A 144 18.47 -6.80 7.70
CA MET A 144 17.11 -6.30 7.49
C MET A 144 17.01 -5.21 6.41
N ASN A 145 17.99 -4.30 6.35
CA ASN A 145 18.05 -3.25 5.33
C ASN A 145 19.09 -3.54 4.22
N ALA A 146 19.68 -4.74 4.19
CA ALA A 146 20.72 -5.09 3.21
C ALA A 146 20.15 -5.32 1.79
N PRO A 147 20.92 -5.09 0.71
CA PRO A 147 20.42 -5.12 -0.67
C PRO A 147 19.69 -6.40 -1.09
N SER A 148 20.02 -7.54 -0.48
CA SER A 148 19.39 -8.84 -0.76
C SER A 148 18.05 -9.07 -0.05
N CYS A 149 17.58 -8.13 0.77
CA CYS A 149 16.29 -8.21 1.46
C CYS A 149 15.19 -7.54 0.61
N ASP A 150 14.33 -8.34 -0.03
CA ASP A 150 13.32 -7.82 -0.97
C ASP A 150 12.09 -7.23 -0.27
N ALA A 151 11.71 -7.78 0.90
CA ALA A 151 10.57 -7.30 1.66
C ALA A 151 10.73 -7.55 3.17
N ILE A 152 10.02 -6.74 3.95
CA ILE A 152 9.93 -6.81 5.40
C ILE A 152 8.46 -6.91 5.78
N HIS A 153 8.08 -8.02 6.41
CA HIS A 153 6.80 -8.23 7.05
C HIS A 153 6.95 -7.94 8.54
N LEU A 154 6.39 -6.83 8.98
CA LEU A 154 6.48 -6.30 10.33
C LEU A 154 5.10 -6.29 10.99
N THR A 155 4.93 -7.07 12.04
CA THR A 155 3.84 -6.87 12.99
C THR A 155 4.26 -5.76 13.94
N GLU A 156 3.60 -4.61 13.84
CA GLU A 156 3.89 -3.42 14.65
C GLU A 156 2.96 -3.42 15.87
N ILE A 157 3.55 -3.58 17.06
CA ILE A 157 2.83 -3.78 18.32
C ILE A 157 2.85 -2.50 19.14
N ASP A 158 1.66 -2.01 19.49
CA ASP A 158 1.43 -0.78 20.22
C ASP A 158 1.42 -1.03 21.74
N ILE A 159 2.56 -1.47 22.27
CA ILE A 159 2.81 -1.58 23.71
C ILE A 159 4.19 -1.06 24.07
N SER A 160 4.33 -0.60 25.31
CA SER A 160 5.62 -0.26 25.90
C SER A 160 5.99 -1.32 26.93
N VAL A 161 6.96 -2.17 26.59
CA VAL A 161 7.47 -3.26 27.43
C VAL A 161 9.00 -3.28 27.35
N PRO A 162 9.71 -3.67 28.44
CA PRO A 162 11.16 -3.84 28.39
C PRO A 162 11.56 -4.86 27.32
N CYS A 163 12.65 -4.57 26.60
CA CYS A 163 13.26 -5.47 25.62
C CYS A 163 14.79 -5.43 25.75
N ASP A 164 15.44 -6.56 25.51
CA ASP A 164 16.90 -6.71 25.45
C ASP A 164 17.42 -6.99 24.02
N ALA A 165 16.50 -7.34 23.10
CA ALA A 165 16.76 -7.57 21.69
C ALA A 165 15.97 -6.58 20.83
N PHE A 166 16.65 -5.97 19.85
CA PHE A 166 16.07 -4.94 18.99
C PHE A 166 16.41 -5.19 17.52
N ALA A 167 15.47 -4.87 16.63
CA ALA A 167 15.69 -4.74 15.19
C ALA A 167 16.08 -3.29 14.83
N PRO A 168 16.77 -3.05 13.70
CA PRO A 168 16.88 -1.70 13.16
C PRO A 168 15.50 -1.23 12.66
N ARG A 169 15.30 0.09 12.59
CA ARG A 169 14.11 0.65 11.92
C ARG A 169 14.11 0.30 10.43
N VAL A 170 12.92 0.13 9.86
CA VAL A 170 12.74 0.02 8.41
C VAL A 170 13.21 1.32 7.77
N ASP A 171 14.16 1.24 6.84
CA ASP A 171 14.64 2.42 6.13
C ASP A 171 13.66 2.81 5.03
N THR A 172 12.91 3.90 5.23
CA THR A 172 11.90 4.37 4.28
C THR A 172 12.49 4.94 2.98
N SER A 173 13.80 5.18 2.92
CA SER A 173 14.50 5.50 1.67
C SER A 173 14.75 4.25 0.82
N LEU A 174 14.86 3.08 1.45
CA LEU A 174 15.10 1.80 0.79
C LEU A 174 13.83 0.99 0.56
N TYR A 175 12.74 1.29 1.27
CA TYR A 175 11.49 0.54 1.20
C TYR A 175 10.26 1.43 1.02
N HIS A 176 9.24 0.89 0.35
CA HIS A 176 7.88 1.44 0.28
C HIS A 176 6.90 0.50 1.00
N PRO A 177 5.87 1.02 1.69
CA PRO A 177 4.80 0.17 2.21
C PRO A 177 3.99 -0.42 1.05
N TRP A 178 3.82 -1.74 1.04
CA TRP A 178 2.94 -2.47 0.12
C TRP A 178 1.54 -2.66 0.69
N TYR A 179 1.47 -2.99 1.98
CA TYR A 179 0.22 -3.30 2.67
C TYR A 179 0.32 -2.93 4.14
N SER A 180 -0.76 -2.39 4.69
CA SER A 180 -0.94 -2.17 6.12
C SER A 180 -2.34 -2.62 6.52
N SER A 181 -2.43 -3.59 7.44
CA SER A 181 -3.73 -4.01 7.96
C SER A 181 -4.37 -2.90 8.80
N PHE A 182 -5.69 -2.94 8.89
CA PHE A 182 -6.38 -2.20 9.95
C PHE A 182 -5.87 -2.66 11.33
N PRO A 183 -5.75 -1.75 12.31
CA PRO A 183 -5.34 -2.13 13.66
C PRO A 183 -6.30 -3.13 14.29
N ILE A 184 -5.75 -4.20 14.87
CA ILE A 184 -6.46 -5.25 15.59
C ILE A 184 -6.16 -5.10 17.08
N VAL A 185 -7.12 -5.46 17.95
CA VAL A 185 -6.91 -5.56 19.39
C VAL A 185 -7.11 -7.02 19.81
N GLU A 186 -6.06 -7.66 20.31
CA GLU A 186 -6.07 -9.04 20.83
C GLU A 186 -5.43 -9.00 22.22
N ASN A 187 -6.06 -9.62 23.22
CA ASN A 187 -5.56 -9.63 24.60
C ASN A 187 -5.25 -8.23 25.19
N GLY A 188 -6.00 -7.20 24.77
CA GLY A 188 -5.79 -5.81 25.20
C GLY A 188 -4.61 -5.10 24.53
N ILE A 189 -3.95 -5.76 23.58
CA ILE A 189 -2.81 -5.24 22.83
C ILE A 189 -3.27 -4.85 21.43
N ARG A 190 -3.00 -3.60 21.04
CA ARG A 190 -3.27 -3.10 19.69
C ARG A 190 -2.07 -3.34 18.79
N TYR A 191 -2.26 -3.83 17.57
CA TYR A 191 -1.17 -4.05 16.62
C TYR A 191 -1.68 -4.07 15.17
N SER A 192 -0.77 -3.98 14.21
CA SER A 192 -1.09 -4.10 12.78
C SER A 192 -0.02 -4.87 12.00
N PHE A 193 -0.42 -5.51 10.91
CA PHE A 193 0.46 -6.20 9.99
C PHE A 193 0.88 -5.26 8.86
N ASN A 194 2.17 -5.02 8.72
CA ASN A 194 2.72 -4.13 7.71
C ASN A 194 3.69 -4.90 6.83
N THR A 195 3.60 -4.70 5.52
CA THR A 195 4.60 -5.21 4.57
C THR A 195 5.23 -4.04 3.85
N TYR A 196 6.55 -4.05 3.81
CA TYR A 196 7.37 -3.09 3.10
C TYR A 196 8.14 -3.83 2.00
N VAL A 197 8.14 -3.29 0.78
CA VAL A 197 8.89 -3.83 -0.36
C VAL A 197 10.05 -2.91 -0.70
N ARG A 198 11.19 -3.48 -1.05
CA ARG A 198 12.40 -2.72 -1.38
C ARG A 198 12.16 -1.90 -2.65
N ARG A 199 12.59 -0.63 -2.63
CA ARG A 199 12.66 0.21 -3.83
C ARG A 199 13.67 -0.40 -4.78
N LYS A 200 13.30 -0.62 -6.04
CA LYS A 200 14.26 -0.90 -7.09
C LYS A 200 14.68 0.46 -7.63
N ASP A 201 15.94 0.84 -7.45
CA ASP A 201 16.45 2.09 -8.01
C ASP A 201 16.19 2.08 -9.53
N THR A 202 15.32 2.97 -9.99
CA THR A 202 15.38 3.43 -11.38
C THR A 202 16.70 4.18 -11.50
N VAL A 203 17.74 3.47 -11.93
CA VAL A 203 18.98 4.10 -12.38
C VAL A 203 18.58 5.15 -13.42
N VAL A 204 18.66 6.42 -13.04
CA VAL A 204 18.56 7.55 -13.95
C VAL A 204 19.82 7.49 -14.81
N GLY A 205 19.75 6.72 -15.89
CA GLY A 205 20.83 6.49 -16.83
C GLY A 205 20.25 5.97 -18.15
N SER A 206 20.32 6.80 -19.18
CA SER A 206 19.92 6.56 -20.58
C SER A 206 18.43 6.34 -20.88
N GLY A 207 17.70 7.44 -21.08
CA GLY A 207 17.24 7.85 -22.41
C GLY A 207 16.34 6.97 -23.29
N GLU A 208 15.92 5.76 -22.88
CA GLU A 208 15.00 4.95 -23.69
C GLU A 208 13.74 4.58 -22.89
N LYS A 209 12.61 5.14 -23.32
CA LYS A 209 11.26 4.74 -22.89
C LYS A 209 11.08 3.26 -23.20
N LYS A 210 11.25 2.39 -22.20
CA LYS A 210 10.82 1.00 -22.30
C LYS A 210 9.30 0.96 -22.43
N THR A 211 8.83 0.37 -23.51
CA THR A 211 7.42 0.05 -23.73
C THR A 211 6.96 -0.91 -22.64
N ALA A 212 6.14 -0.39 -21.72
CA ALA A 212 5.45 -1.13 -20.67
C ALA A 212 4.38 -2.03 -21.29
N ALA A 213 4.77 -3.22 -21.71
CA ALA A 213 3.84 -4.29 -22.03
C ALA A 213 4.52 -5.62 -21.70
N VAL A 214 3.91 -6.37 -20.78
CA VAL A 214 4.21 -7.76 -20.38
C VAL A 214 5.22 -7.96 -19.22
N SER A 215 5.97 -6.95 -18.76
CA SER A 215 6.98 -7.12 -17.68
C SER A 215 6.47 -6.98 -16.23
N ASP A 216 5.34 -6.30 -16.00
CA ASP A 216 5.08 -5.70 -14.68
C ASP A 216 4.39 -6.65 -13.68
N PHE A 217 3.68 -7.68 -14.18
CA PHE A 217 3.09 -8.74 -13.34
C PHE A 217 4.14 -9.54 -12.53
N LYS A 218 5.40 -9.55 -12.99
CA LYS A 218 6.47 -10.30 -12.33
C LYS A 218 7.13 -9.52 -11.19
N GLU A 219 6.93 -8.21 -11.12
CA GLU A 219 7.80 -7.34 -10.31
C GLU A 219 7.71 -7.62 -8.81
N TYR A 220 6.50 -7.93 -8.32
CA TYR A 220 6.20 -8.20 -6.91
C TYR A 220 5.71 -9.64 -6.65
N SER A 221 5.83 -10.53 -7.64
CA SER A 221 5.44 -11.94 -7.51
C SER A 221 6.27 -12.73 -6.49
N PHE A 222 7.38 -12.15 -6.02
CA PHE A 222 8.19 -12.68 -4.93
C PHE A 222 7.48 -12.59 -3.56
N LEU A 223 6.48 -11.70 -3.41
CA LEU A 223 5.69 -11.63 -2.18
C LEU A 223 4.89 -12.92 -1.97
N PRO A 224 4.62 -13.32 -0.72
CA PRO A 224 3.62 -14.33 -0.42
C PRO A 224 2.28 -13.95 -1.07
N LYS A 225 1.63 -14.89 -1.75
CA LYS A 225 0.37 -14.65 -2.50
C LYS A 225 -0.67 -13.92 -1.64
N MET A 226 -0.84 -14.34 -0.39
CA MET A 226 -1.78 -13.71 0.55
C MET A 226 -1.43 -12.27 0.94
N VAL A 227 -0.17 -11.85 0.81
CA VAL A 227 0.26 -10.47 1.07
C VAL A 227 0.10 -9.64 -0.20
N PHE A 228 0.45 -10.22 -1.35
CA PHE A 228 0.24 -9.60 -2.65
C PHE A 228 -1.25 -9.26 -2.86
N GLU A 229 -2.15 -10.23 -2.68
CA GLU A 229 -3.60 -10.07 -2.88
C GLU A 229 -4.28 -9.14 -1.86
N ARG A 230 -3.58 -8.72 -0.79
CA ARG A 230 -4.08 -7.78 0.21
C ARG A 230 -3.87 -6.31 -0.16
N HIS A 231 -3.21 -6.01 -1.28
CA HIS A 231 -3.07 -4.63 -1.75
C HIS A 231 -4.47 -4.01 -1.94
N GLU A 232 -4.70 -2.83 -1.36
CA GLU A 232 -6.05 -2.26 -1.24
C GLU A 232 -6.65 -1.87 -2.59
N GLU A 233 -5.83 -1.58 -3.60
CA GLU A 233 -6.26 -1.35 -4.99
C GLU A 233 -7.04 -2.52 -5.58
N PHE A 234 -6.80 -3.77 -5.13
CA PHE A 234 -7.60 -4.91 -5.55
C PHE A 234 -9.07 -4.76 -5.17
N GLY A 235 -9.42 -3.98 -4.14
CA GLY A 235 -10.81 -3.64 -3.83
C GLY A 235 -11.52 -2.95 -5.00
N TYR A 236 -10.86 -1.97 -5.62
CA TYR A 236 -11.37 -1.30 -6.82
C TYR A 236 -11.38 -2.23 -8.04
N MET A 237 -10.29 -2.95 -8.30
CA MET A 237 -10.22 -3.85 -9.46
C MET A 237 -11.28 -4.95 -9.39
N ASN A 238 -11.51 -5.53 -8.21
CA ASN A 238 -12.53 -6.54 -8.00
C ASN A 238 -13.94 -5.98 -8.20
N LEU A 239 -14.21 -4.75 -7.75
CA LEU A 239 -15.49 -4.07 -8.02
C LEU A 239 -15.73 -3.94 -9.53
N ILE A 240 -14.74 -3.42 -10.26
CA ILE A 240 -14.82 -3.25 -11.71
C ILE A 240 -15.04 -4.58 -12.42
N GLN A 241 -14.26 -5.61 -12.05
CA GLN A 241 -14.38 -6.95 -12.61
C GLN A 241 -15.76 -7.56 -12.33
N ASN A 242 -16.31 -7.33 -11.14
CA ASN A 242 -17.63 -7.82 -10.73
C ASN A 242 -18.77 -7.17 -11.53
N ILE A 243 -18.70 -5.84 -11.75
CA ILE A 243 -19.67 -5.12 -12.59
C ILE A 243 -19.62 -5.66 -14.03
N ILE A 244 -18.42 -5.88 -14.58
CA ILE A 244 -18.27 -6.40 -15.96
C ILE A 244 -18.79 -7.84 -16.09
N SER A 245 -18.50 -8.70 -15.12
CA SER A 245 -18.84 -10.14 -15.22
C SER A 245 -20.28 -10.45 -14.84
N SER A 246 -20.88 -9.67 -13.94
CA SER A 246 -22.15 -10.03 -13.31
C SER A 246 -23.11 -8.86 -13.06
N GLY A 247 -22.80 -7.67 -13.58
CA GLY A 247 -23.62 -6.46 -13.42
C GLY A 247 -25.01 -6.58 -14.07
N ASP A 248 -25.99 -5.96 -13.43
CA ASP A 248 -27.36 -5.86 -13.92
C ASP A 248 -27.43 -4.84 -15.06
N MET A 249 -28.22 -5.16 -16.09
CA MET A 249 -28.38 -4.32 -17.27
C MET A 249 -29.62 -3.43 -17.07
N ASN A 250 -29.40 -2.22 -16.56
CA ASN A 250 -30.50 -1.25 -16.35
C ASN A 250 -30.96 -0.59 -17.66
N ASP A 251 -30.04 -0.40 -18.62
CA ASP A 251 -30.28 0.10 -19.97
C ASP A 251 -29.38 -0.66 -20.97
N ASN A 252 -29.71 -0.67 -22.27
CA ASN A 252 -29.01 -1.48 -23.29
C ASN A 252 -27.47 -1.35 -23.27
N ASN A 253 -26.93 -0.23 -22.79
CA ASN A 253 -25.50 0.11 -22.87
C ASN A 253 -24.76 0.22 -21.52
N THR A 254 -25.42 0.01 -20.37
CA THR A 254 -24.79 0.21 -19.05
C THR A 254 -24.92 -1.01 -18.15
N LEU A 255 -23.79 -1.47 -17.60
CA LEU A 255 -23.73 -2.51 -16.57
C LEU A 255 -23.71 -1.86 -15.20
N THR A 256 -24.45 -2.40 -14.24
CA THR A 256 -24.61 -1.78 -12.92
C THR A 256 -24.49 -2.78 -11.77
N LYS A 257 -24.03 -2.32 -10.61
CA LYS A 257 -24.17 -3.01 -9.33
C LYS A 257 -24.66 -2.04 -8.27
N PHE A 258 -25.55 -2.52 -7.40
CA PHE A 258 -26.12 -1.72 -6.33
C PHE A 258 -25.51 -2.10 -4.97
N GLY A 259 -25.13 -1.09 -4.18
CA GLY A 259 -24.63 -1.24 -2.80
C GLY A 259 -23.22 -1.80 -2.74
N CYS A 260 -22.24 -1.09 -3.29
CA CYS A 260 -20.83 -1.50 -3.23
C CYS A 260 -20.06 -0.70 -2.19
N GLN A 261 -19.01 -1.31 -1.62
CA GLN A 261 -18.15 -0.69 -0.62
C GLN A 261 -16.68 -1.05 -0.85
N MET A 262 -15.80 -0.08 -0.65
CA MET A 262 -14.34 -0.26 -0.58
C MET A 262 -13.79 0.46 0.66
N ARG A 263 -12.63 0.04 1.15
CA ARG A 263 -11.97 0.64 2.31
C ARG A 263 -10.47 0.71 2.08
N PHE A 264 -9.87 1.83 2.46
CA PHE A 264 -8.45 2.16 2.28
C PHE A 264 -7.86 2.65 3.61
N ASN A 265 -6.61 2.27 3.89
CA ASN A 265 -5.89 2.63 5.09
C ASN A 265 -4.95 3.82 4.82
N LEU A 266 -5.21 4.95 5.48
CA LEU A 266 -4.48 6.21 5.25
C LEU A 266 -3.26 6.38 6.18
N ARG A 267 -2.97 5.42 7.06
CA ARG A 267 -1.95 5.57 8.11
C ARG A 267 -0.52 5.59 7.57
N LYS A 268 -0.26 4.90 6.46
CA LYS A 268 1.10 4.73 5.90
C LYS A 268 1.21 5.04 4.41
N THR A 269 0.11 4.99 3.67
CA THR A 269 0.05 5.17 2.21
C THR A 269 -1.13 6.08 1.84
N PHE A 270 -1.10 6.60 0.63
CA PHE A 270 -2.16 7.40 0.06
C PHE A 270 -2.77 6.68 -1.15
N PRO A 271 -4.09 6.36 -1.16
CA PRO A 271 -4.71 5.51 -2.16
C PRO A 271 -4.93 6.22 -3.50
N LEU A 272 -3.84 6.63 -4.15
CA LEU A 272 -3.83 7.03 -5.55
C LEU A 272 -3.65 5.77 -6.40
N LEU A 273 -4.67 5.39 -7.17
CA LEU A 273 -4.62 4.17 -7.97
C LEU A 273 -3.40 4.15 -8.90
N THR A 274 -2.79 2.98 -9.04
CA THR A 274 -1.53 2.78 -9.78
C THR A 274 -1.72 2.01 -11.08
N THR A 275 -2.80 1.24 -11.19
CA THR A 275 -3.17 0.53 -12.42
C THR A 275 -3.69 1.46 -13.52
N LYS A 276 -3.95 2.72 -13.19
CA LYS A 276 -4.28 3.80 -14.13
C LYS A 276 -3.76 5.13 -13.61
N LYS A 277 -3.36 6.04 -14.52
CA LYS A 277 -2.98 7.41 -14.13
C LYS A 277 -4.20 8.11 -13.51
N VAL A 278 -3.98 8.80 -12.38
CA VAL A 278 -4.96 9.68 -11.72
C VAL A 278 -4.38 11.09 -11.70
N PHE A 279 -5.18 12.08 -12.09
CA PHE A 279 -4.72 13.47 -12.21
C PHE A 279 -4.59 14.14 -10.83
N TRP A 280 -3.44 13.96 -10.19
CA TRP A 280 -3.15 14.47 -8.84
C TRP A 280 -3.32 15.98 -8.70
N LEU A 281 -2.85 16.77 -9.68
CA LEU A 281 -2.99 18.22 -9.63
C LEU A 281 -4.46 18.65 -9.62
N GLY A 282 -5.31 17.95 -10.38
CA GLY A 282 -6.76 18.15 -10.33
C GLY A 282 -7.35 17.83 -8.95
N VAL A 283 -6.90 16.75 -8.30
CA VAL A 283 -7.32 16.37 -6.94
C VAL A 283 -6.95 17.45 -5.92
N VAL A 284 -5.73 17.98 -5.99
CA VAL A 284 -5.25 19.04 -5.10
C VAL A 284 -6.03 20.32 -5.30
N GLU A 285 -6.16 20.78 -6.55
CA GLU A 285 -6.87 22.01 -6.90
C GLU A 285 -8.33 21.95 -6.41
N GLU A 286 -8.99 20.81 -6.61
CA GLU A 286 -10.36 20.62 -6.18
C GLU A 286 -10.53 20.77 -4.65
N ILE A 287 -9.60 20.20 -3.88
CA ILE A 287 -9.60 20.33 -2.42
C ILE A 287 -9.32 21.76 -1.98
N LEU A 288 -8.38 22.46 -2.62
CA LEU A 288 -8.10 23.86 -2.31
C LEU A 288 -9.30 24.77 -2.62
N GLN A 289 -10.03 24.49 -3.69
CA GLN A 289 -11.27 25.19 -4.02
C GLN A 289 -12.34 24.96 -2.96
N LEU A 290 -12.56 23.70 -2.54
CA LEU A 290 -13.50 23.35 -1.46
C LEU A 290 -13.15 24.10 -0.16
N ILE A 291 -11.87 24.06 0.22
CA ILE A 291 -11.37 24.73 1.42
C ILE A 291 -11.61 26.24 1.36
N SER A 292 -11.35 26.85 0.21
CA SER A 292 -11.46 28.30 0.05
C SER A 292 -12.90 28.81 -0.07
N GLY A 293 -13.88 27.91 -0.23
CA GLY A 293 -15.29 28.25 -0.39
C GLY A 293 -15.60 29.02 -1.68
N SER A 294 -14.71 28.99 -2.68
CA SER A 294 -14.93 29.67 -3.96
C SER A 294 -15.97 28.93 -4.79
N ILE A 295 -17.12 29.57 -5.03
CA ILE A 295 -18.27 29.00 -5.77
C ILE A 295 -18.02 28.96 -7.29
N ASN A 296 -17.01 29.70 -7.77
CA ASN A 296 -16.68 29.78 -9.19
C ASN A 296 -15.42 28.96 -9.52
N PRO A 297 -15.56 27.77 -10.14
CA PRO A 297 -14.42 26.96 -10.58
C PRO A 297 -13.54 27.65 -11.66
N MET A 298 -13.99 28.80 -12.19
CA MET A 298 -13.30 29.55 -13.25
C MET A 298 -12.74 30.92 -12.83
N GLU A 299 -13.06 31.44 -11.64
CA GLU A 299 -12.68 32.83 -11.27
C GLU A 299 -11.31 32.94 -10.59
N LYS A 300 -10.89 31.90 -9.83
CA LYS A 300 -9.48 31.75 -9.47
C LYS A 300 -8.85 30.92 -10.59
N GLY A 301 -8.27 31.61 -11.57
CA GLY A 301 -7.67 30.98 -12.73
C GLY A 301 -6.80 29.78 -12.33
N SER A 302 -7.19 28.61 -12.79
CA SER A 302 -6.25 27.52 -12.96
C SER A 302 -6.43 27.01 -14.39
N ASN A 303 -5.50 27.41 -15.26
CA ASN A 303 -5.25 26.78 -16.57
C ASN A 303 -4.82 25.30 -16.41
N ILE A 304 -5.02 24.69 -15.24
CA ILE A 304 -4.64 23.32 -14.91
C ILE A 304 -5.55 22.35 -15.66
N TRP A 305 -6.85 22.64 -15.78
CA TRP A 305 -7.76 21.83 -16.59
C TRP A 305 -7.57 22.05 -18.10
N ASP A 306 -6.97 23.18 -18.50
CA ASP A 306 -6.52 23.44 -19.87
C ASP A 306 -5.12 22.87 -20.16
N SER A 307 -4.46 22.27 -19.16
CA SER A 307 -3.09 21.77 -19.30
C SER A 307 -3.03 20.50 -20.16
N ASP A 308 -1.87 20.24 -20.76
CA ASP A 308 -1.62 19.01 -21.52
C ASP A 308 -1.86 17.75 -20.67
N GLU A 309 -1.57 17.79 -19.37
CA GLU A 309 -1.78 16.66 -18.47
C GLU A 309 -3.25 16.41 -18.16
N ALA A 310 -4.04 17.46 -17.97
CA ALA A 310 -5.49 17.34 -17.83
C ALA A 310 -6.11 16.80 -19.12
N ASN A 311 -5.71 17.34 -20.27
CA ASN A 311 -6.15 16.84 -21.58
C ASN A 311 -5.77 15.37 -21.78
N GLU A 312 -4.55 14.95 -21.43
CA GLU A 312 -4.13 13.55 -21.46
C GLU A 312 -5.01 12.67 -20.55
N TYR A 313 -5.31 13.13 -19.34
CA TYR A 313 -6.17 12.43 -18.39
C TYR A 313 -7.60 12.28 -18.92
N LEU A 314 -8.21 13.35 -19.43
CA LEU A 314 -9.54 13.35 -20.03
C LEU A 314 -9.62 12.43 -21.26
N ASN A 315 -8.62 12.53 -22.15
CA ASN A 315 -8.50 11.70 -23.33
C ASN A 315 -8.34 10.21 -22.97
N SER A 316 -7.69 9.89 -21.84
CA SER A 316 -7.57 8.50 -21.35
C SER A 316 -8.95 7.87 -21.06
N PHE A 317 -9.97 8.68 -20.83
CA PHE A 317 -11.35 8.27 -20.65
C PHE A 317 -12.21 8.42 -21.90
N GLY A 318 -11.66 8.89 -23.02
CA GLY A 318 -12.43 9.22 -24.22
C GLY A 318 -13.42 10.36 -24.01
N VAL A 319 -13.12 11.27 -23.07
CA VAL A 319 -13.86 12.52 -22.85
C VAL A 319 -13.08 13.62 -23.57
N ASN A 320 -13.68 14.26 -24.57
CA ASN A 320 -13.03 15.34 -25.31
C ASN A 320 -13.13 16.64 -24.53
N ALA A 321 -11.99 17.35 -24.40
CA ALA A 321 -11.93 18.58 -23.61
C ALA A 321 -12.70 19.78 -24.21
N THR A 322 -13.12 19.67 -25.47
CA THR A 322 -13.54 20.79 -26.32
C THR A 322 -15.05 20.96 -26.48
N GLU A 323 -15.86 20.10 -25.89
CA GLU A 323 -17.32 20.24 -25.97
C GLU A 323 -17.78 21.17 -24.84
N GLU A 324 -18.52 22.22 -25.20
CA GLU A 324 -19.24 23.16 -24.30
C GLU A 324 -20.28 22.44 -23.40
N ASP A 325 -20.36 21.11 -23.47
CA ASP A 325 -21.17 20.28 -22.62
C ASP A 325 -20.48 20.08 -21.27
N GLY A 326 -21.24 20.28 -20.20
CA GLY A 326 -20.81 20.16 -18.80
C GLY A 326 -20.30 18.78 -18.36
N ASP A 327 -19.79 17.93 -19.24
CA ASP A 327 -19.19 16.64 -18.93
C ASP A 327 -17.90 16.76 -18.10
N HIS A 328 -17.18 17.88 -18.23
CA HIS A 328 -16.07 18.21 -17.33
C HIS A 328 -16.55 18.38 -15.89
N GLN A 329 -17.76 18.93 -15.68
CA GLN A 329 -18.35 19.10 -14.34
C GLN A 329 -18.61 17.76 -13.64
N HIS A 330 -18.65 16.64 -14.36
CA HIS A 330 -18.88 15.31 -13.79
C HIS A 330 -17.61 14.66 -13.24
N LEU A 331 -16.43 15.15 -13.60
CA LEU A 331 -15.14 14.67 -13.08
C LEU A 331 -14.75 15.29 -11.74
N TYR A 332 -15.37 16.41 -11.37
CA TYR A 332 -15.19 17.02 -10.05
C TYR A 332 -15.86 16.11 -9.02
N GLY A 333 -15.07 15.29 -8.32
CA GLY A 333 -15.49 14.42 -7.21
C GLY A 333 -16.12 15.19 -6.03
N LEU A 334 -15.93 16.51 -5.99
CA LEU A 334 -16.53 17.45 -5.08
C LEU A 334 -17.71 18.16 -5.77
N GLN A 335 -18.89 17.53 -5.73
CA GLN A 335 -20.15 18.15 -6.18
C GLN A 335 -20.73 19.17 -5.18
N TRP A 336 -19.88 19.96 -4.52
CA TRP A 336 -20.22 20.83 -3.38
C TRP A 336 -20.71 22.22 -3.82
N LYS A 337 -21.42 22.33 -4.95
CA LYS A 337 -21.92 23.61 -5.50
C LYS A 337 -22.77 24.43 -4.51
N HIS A 338 -23.32 23.77 -3.48
CA HIS A 338 -24.21 24.38 -2.48
C HIS A 338 -23.74 24.18 -1.03
N THR A 339 -22.46 23.84 -0.82
CA THR A 339 -21.96 23.68 0.54
C THR A 339 -21.22 24.92 0.98
N ASP A 340 -21.83 25.62 1.92
CA ASP A 340 -21.20 26.74 2.58
C ASP A 340 -19.93 26.27 3.30
N ALA A 341 -18.84 27.04 3.21
CA ALA A 341 -17.59 26.84 3.98
C ALA A 341 -17.83 26.72 5.50
N SER A 342 -19.01 27.11 5.96
CA SER A 342 -19.52 26.91 7.32
C SER A 342 -19.66 25.44 7.71
N GLN A 343 -20.01 24.52 6.78
CA GLN A 343 -20.14 23.09 7.11
C GLN A 343 -18.78 22.46 7.43
N LEU A 344 -17.75 22.78 6.63
CA LEU A 344 -16.40 22.27 6.86
C LEU A 344 -15.82 22.81 8.18
N SER A 345 -16.07 24.10 8.45
CA SER A 345 -15.71 24.72 9.73
C SER A 345 -16.41 24.05 10.92
N ASP A 346 -17.70 23.72 10.79
CA ASP A 346 -18.45 22.98 11.81
C ASP A 346 -17.93 21.56 12.03
N VAL A 347 -17.58 20.85 10.94
CA VAL A 347 -16.93 19.53 11.02
C VAL A 347 -15.63 19.61 11.82
N ILE A 348 -14.73 20.55 11.48
CA ILE A 348 -13.46 20.74 12.19
C ILE A 348 -13.70 21.10 13.66
N ASN A 349 -14.65 22.00 13.93
CA ASN A 349 -15.01 22.41 15.27
C ASN A 349 -15.53 21.22 16.11
N LYS A 350 -16.41 20.38 15.54
CA LYS A 350 -16.90 19.17 16.20
C LYS A 350 -15.79 18.16 16.42
N ILE A 351 -14.89 17.94 15.46
CA ILE A 351 -13.75 17.02 15.64
C ILE A 351 -12.87 17.48 16.81
N LYS A 352 -12.56 18.77 16.90
CA LYS A 352 -11.71 19.32 17.97
C LYS A 352 -12.38 19.34 19.34
N ASN A 353 -13.65 19.71 19.40
CA ASN A 353 -14.32 20.03 20.67
C ASN A 353 -15.33 18.97 21.13
N ASN A 354 -15.79 18.09 20.25
CA ASN A 354 -16.72 17.00 20.55
C ASN A 354 -16.50 15.79 19.61
N PRO A 355 -15.31 15.14 19.67
CA PRO A 355 -14.90 14.11 18.71
C PRO A 355 -15.80 12.87 18.66
N HIS A 356 -16.53 12.58 19.74
CA HIS A 356 -17.48 11.45 19.80
C HIS A 356 -18.88 11.79 19.27
N ASN A 357 -19.05 12.98 18.69
CA ASN A 357 -20.31 13.38 18.07
C ASN A 357 -20.62 12.46 16.87
N GLN A 358 -21.81 11.86 16.87
CA GLN A 358 -22.25 10.95 15.80
C GLN A 358 -22.67 11.68 14.52
N ARG A 359 -22.70 13.02 14.53
CA ARG A 359 -23.20 13.92 13.48
C ARG A 359 -22.11 14.83 12.91
N ILE A 360 -20.88 14.34 12.87
CA ILE A 360 -19.79 15.00 12.14
C ILE A 360 -19.95 14.63 10.67
N MET A 361 -20.67 15.47 9.93
CA MET A 361 -21.08 15.17 8.56
C MET A 361 -20.91 16.40 7.67
N LEU A 362 -20.60 16.13 6.41
CA LEU A 362 -20.57 17.10 5.32
C LEU A 362 -21.59 16.60 4.28
N SER A 363 -22.53 17.43 3.83
CA SER A 363 -23.53 17.02 2.81
C SER A 363 -23.51 17.97 1.60
N ALA A 364 -23.24 17.40 0.42
CA ALA A 364 -23.41 18.08 -0.86
C ALA A 364 -24.84 17.93 -1.41
N CYS A 365 -25.67 17.11 -0.77
CA CYS A 365 -27.06 16.89 -1.15
C CYS A 365 -27.99 17.82 -0.39
N ASN A 366 -28.70 18.69 -1.13
CA ASN A 366 -29.81 19.47 -0.63
C ASN A 366 -31.10 19.01 -1.33
N PRO A 367 -32.10 18.47 -0.61
CA PRO A 367 -33.36 18.01 -1.20
C PRO A 367 -34.10 19.06 -2.03
N SER A 368 -33.87 20.35 -1.77
CA SER A 368 -34.47 21.45 -2.53
C SER A 368 -33.95 21.53 -3.97
N ASP A 369 -32.72 21.06 -4.20
CA ASP A 369 -32.01 21.13 -5.48
C ASP A 369 -32.30 19.90 -6.37
N LEU A 370 -33.11 18.95 -5.88
CA LEU A 370 -33.49 17.73 -6.60
C LEU A 370 -34.30 17.96 -7.88
N LYS A 371 -34.84 19.17 -8.05
CA LYS A 371 -35.64 19.56 -9.23
C LYS A 371 -34.79 20.02 -10.42
N LEU A 372 -33.47 20.09 -10.26
CA LEU A 372 -32.54 20.47 -11.33
C LEU A 372 -32.39 19.35 -12.37
N SER A 373 -32.21 19.73 -13.65
CA SER A 373 -32.14 18.84 -14.82
C SER A 373 -30.94 17.89 -14.84
N VAL A 374 -29.88 18.22 -14.10
CA VAL A 374 -28.76 17.33 -13.78
C VAL A 374 -28.72 17.22 -12.27
N SER A 375 -29.29 16.14 -11.72
CA SER A 375 -29.18 15.89 -10.28
C SER A 375 -27.72 15.56 -9.98
N PRO A 376 -27.02 16.31 -9.10
CA PRO A 376 -25.70 15.90 -8.66
C PRO A 376 -25.79 14.48 -8.09
N CYS A 377 -24.81 13.63 -8.41
CA CYS A 377 -24.56 12.42 -7.65
C CYS A 377 -24.46 12.83 -6.19
N GLN A 378 -25.47 12.44 -5.41
CA GLN A 378 -25.63 12.91 -4.05
C GLN A 378 -24.54 12.30 -3.20
N THR A 379 -23.63 13.15 -2.73
CA THR A 379 -22.54 12.74 -1.86
C THR A 379 -22.74 13.31 -0.47
N PHE A 380 -22.58 12.47 0.54
CA PHE A 380 -22.37 12.90 1.92
C PHE A 380 -21.17 12.18 2.51
N ALA A 381 -20.41 12.90 3.34
CA ALA A 381 -19.27 12.39 4.08
C ALA A 381 -19.61 12.38 5.57
N GLN A 382 -19.24 11.31 6.27
CA GLN A 382 -19.32 11.21 7.72
C GLN A 382 -17.92 10.93 8.27
N PHE A 383 -17.56 11.65 9.33
CA PHE A 383 -16.27 11.50 10.00
C PHE A 383 -16.43 10.81 11.34
N TYR A 384 -15.40 10.07 11.73
CA TYR A 384 -15.38 9.30 12.97
C TYR A 384 -14.01 9.43 13.63
N VAL A 385 -13.98 9.78 14.92
CA VAL A 385 -12.75 9.92 15.70
C VAL A 385 -12.67 8.83 16.76
N ALA A 386 -11.59 8.06 16.75
CA ALA A 386 -11.28 7.08 17.78
C ALA A 386 -9.76 6.85 17.87
N ASN A 387 -9.23 6.62 19.08
CA ASN A 387 -7.82 6.29 19.30
C ASN A 387 -6.83 7.31 18.70
N GLY A 388 -7.19 8.60 18.69
CA GLY A 388 -6.37 9.65 18.07
C GLY A 388 -6.36 9.63 16.54
N GLU A 389 -7.25 8.85 15.91
CA GLU A 389 -7.37 8.72 14.46
C GLU A 389 -8.69 9.28 13.94
N LEU A 390 -8.65 9.88 12.75
CA LEU A 390 -9.80 10.37 12.01
C LEU A 390 -10.06 9.46 10.80
N SER A 391 -11.21 8.79 10.78
CA SER A 391 -11.72 8.06 9.62
C SER A 391 -12.82 8.85 8.92
N CYS A 392 -12.99 8.58 7.63
CA CYS A 392 -14.03 9.19 6.79
C CYS A 392 -14.75 8.10 5.99
N GLN A 393 -16.08 8.15 5.98
CA GLN A 393 -16.90 7.39 5.06
C GLN A 393 -17.63 8.35 4.14
N ILE A 394 -17.61 8.09 2.84
CA ILE A 394 -18.51 8.75 1.91
C ILE A 394 -19.58 7.79 1.41
N TYR A 395 -20.75 8.32 1.12
CA TYR A 395 -21.77 7.68 0.31
C TYR A 395 -21.98 8.50 -0.95
N GLN A 396 -21.85 7.87 -2.12
CA GLN A 396 -22.18 8.46 -3.41
C GLN A 396 -23.35 7.69 -4.03
N SER A 397 -24.45 8.36 -4.34
CA SER A 397 -25.68 7.67 -4.77
C SER A 397 -25.55 6.93 -6.11
N SER A 398 -24.76 7.46 -7.04
CA SER A 398 -24.50 6.88 -8.36
C SER A 398 -23.15 7.35 -8.87
N THR A 399 -22.43 6.52 -9.62
CA THR A 399 -21.13 6.90 -10.18
C THR A 399 -20.76 6.06 -11.40
N GLU A 400 -20.06 6.66 -12.37
CA GLU A 400 -19.37 5.91 -13.42
C GLU A 400 -18.04 5.36 -12.87
N ALA A 401 -18.07 4.07 -12.51
CA ALA A 401 -17.06 3.41 -11.70
C ALA A 401 -15.65 3.48 -12.29
N SER A 402 -15.53 3.41 -13.62
CA SER A 402 -14.23 3.40 -14.29
C SER A 402 -13.53 4.77 -14.35
N ILE A 403 -14.27 5.85 -14.09
CA ILE A 403 -13.82 7.24 -14.25
C ILE A 403 -13.75 7.94 -12.89
N GLU A 404 -14.89 8.03 -12.22
CA GLU A 404 -15.13 8.93 -11.10
C GLU A 404 -14.64 8.34 -9.76
N ILE A 405 -14.75 7.03 -9.58
CA ILE A 405 -14.30 6.36 -8.33
C ILE A 405 -12.82 6.61 -8.05
N PRO A 406 -11.88 6.40 -9.01
CA PRO A 406 -10.46 6.65 -8.77
C PRO A 406 -10.14 8.07 -8.33
N PHE A 407 -10.78 9.07 -8.95
CA PHE A 407 -10.61 10.48 -8.60
C PHE A 407 -11.20 10.76 -7.20
N SER A 408 -12.42 10.27 -6.93
CA SER A 408 -13.09 10.43 -5.65
C SER A 408 -12.34 9.77 -4.49
N ILE A 409 -11.74 8.59 -4.70
CA ILE A 409 -10.90 7.93 -3.69
C ILE A 409 -9.76 8.87 -3.28
N ALA A 410 -9.04 9.44 -4.23
CA ALA A 410 -7.93 10.35 -3.97
C ALA A 410 -8.41 11.63 -3.27
N THR A 411 -9.46 12.28 -3.81
CA THR A 411 -10.02 13.53 -3.28
C THR A 411 -10.46 13.40 -1.82
N TYR A 412 -11.32 12.44 -1.49
CA TYR A 412 -11.82 12.32 -0.12
C TYR A 412 -10.79 11.73 0.84
N SER A 413 -9.82 10.95 0.36
CA SER A 413 -8.66 10.56 1.16
C SER A 413 -7.80 11.78 1.50
N LEU A 414 -7.56 12.68 0.54
CA LEU A 414 -6.80 13.92 0.75
C LEU A 414 -7.51 14.84 1.74
N LEU A 415 -8.82 15.03 1.58
CA LEU A 415 -9.64 15.78 2.54
C LEU A 415 -9.50 15.22 3.96
N THR A 416 -9.58 13.90 4.10
CA THR A 416 -9.46 13.21 5.39
C THR A 416 -8.08 13.43 6.01
N CYS A 417 -7.01 13.29 5.22
CA CYS A 417 -5.64 13.54 5.68
C CYS A 417 -5.42 14.98 6.13
N ILE A 418 -5.96 15.97 5.40
CA ILE A 418 -5.84 17.39 5.76
C ILE A 418 -6.64 17.69 7.04
N ILE A 419 -7.88 17.22 7.15
CA ILE A 419 -8.70 17.44 8.36
C ILE A 419 -8.03 16.79 9.58
N ALA A 420 -7.48 15.57 9.43
CA ALA A 420 -6.72 14.91 10.49
C ALA A 420 -5.52 15.76 10.91
N HIS A 421 -4.74 16.24 9.94
CA HIS A 421 -3.56 17.08 10.18
C HIS A 421 -3.88 18.36 10.96
N VAL A 422 -4.89 19.13 10.54
CA VAL A 422 -5.25 20.40 11.21
C VAL A 422 -5.93 20.19 12.57
N CYS A 423 -6.35 18.96 12.87
CA CYS A 423 -6.92 18.56 14.15
C CYS A 423 -5.93 17.82 15.05
N ASP A 424 -4.65 17.74 14.66
CA ASP A 424 -3.60 16.99 15.37
C ASP A 424 -3.98 15.50 15.61
N LEU A 425 -4.66 14.91 14.63
CA LEU A 425 -5.03 13.48 14.56
C LEU A 425 -4.24 12.76 13.48
N VAL A 426 -4.18 11.43 13.57
CA VAL A 426 -3.66 10.56 12.52
C VAL A 426 -4.78 10.22 11.53
N ALA A 427 -4.51 10.22 10.23
CA ALA A 427 -5.48 9.75 9.25
C ALA A 427 -5.70 8.23 9.41
N GLY A 428 -6.95 7.83 9.66
CA GLY A 428 -7.36 6.46 9.89
C GLY A 428 -7.77 5.77 8.59
N ASP A 429 -9.06 5.50 8.46
CA ASP A 429 -9.61 4.76 7.32
C ASP A 429 -10.45 5.66 6.42
N PHE A 430 -10.34 5.43 5.12
CA PHE A 430 -11.27 5.97 4.14
C PHE A 430 -12.20 4.86 3.61
N ILE A 431 -13.51 5.05 3.73
CA ILE A 431 -14.53 4.11 3.30
C ILE A 431 -15.32 4.75 2.15
N TYR A 432 -15.32 4.11 0.98
CA TYR A 432 -16.10 4.54 -0.18
C TYR A 432 -17.33 3.65 -0.32
N VAL A 433 -18.53 4.19 -0.09
CA VAL A 433 -19.81 3.51 -0.30
C VAL A 433 -20.49 4.10 -1.53
N VAL A 434 -20.96 3.23 -2.42
CA VAL A 434 -21.71 3.65 -3.61
C VAL A 434 -23.05 2.94 -3.68
N GLY A 435 -24.10 3.72 -3.97
CA GLY A 435 -25.41 3.23 -4.34
C GLY A 435 -25.33 2.48 -5.66
N GLN A 436 -25.41 3.16 -6.81
CA GLN A 436 -25.29 2.53 -8.13
C GLN A 436 -23.90 2.74 -8.73
N ALA A 437 -23.08 1.69 -8.75
CA ALA A 437 -21.84 1.68 -9.51
C ALA A 437 -22.11 1.26 -10.95
N ARG A 438 -21.73 2.09 -11.92
CA ARG A 438 -22.06 1.92 -13.35
C ARG A 438 -20.81 1.79 -14.20
N ILE A 439 -20.89 0.98 -15.26
CA ILE A 439 -19.88 0.90 -16.32
C ILE A 439 -20.59 0.93 -17.68
N ASN A 440 -20.22 1.90 -18.51
CA ASN A 440 -20.62 1.93 -19.91
C ASN A 440 -19.93 0.79 -20.70
N LYS A 441 -20.72 -0.02 -21.44
CA LYS A 441 -20.22 -1.14 -22.25
C LYS A 441 -19.17 -0.73 -23.28
N ALA A 442 -19.24 0.48 -23.82
CA ALA A 442 -18.27 1.01 -24.77
C ALA A 442 -16.84 1.02 -24.18
N ARG A 443 -16.72 1.12 -22.85
CA ARG A 443 -15.44 1.22 -22.12
C ARG A 443 -14.87 -0.12 -21.69
N VAL A 444 -15.65 -1.21 -21.75
CA VAL A 444 -15.25 -2.53 -21.21
C VAL A 444 -13.92 -3.01 -21.79
N LYS A 445 -13.66 -2.80 -23.09
CA LYS A 445 -12.39 -3.18 -23.72
C LYS A 445 -11.19 -2.43 -23.14
N ALA A 446 -11.34 -1.13 -22.85
CA ALA A 446 -10.27 -0.32 -22.24
C ALA A 446 -10.03 -0.75 -20.79
N ILE A 447 -11.12 -0.98 -20.05
CA ILE A 447 -11.07 -1.44 -18.65
C ILE A 447 -10.43 -2.83 -18.54
N GLN A 448 -10.74 -3.74 -19.46
CA GLN A 448 -10.10 -5.07 -19.49
C GLN A 448 -8.58 -4.99 -19.64
N LYS A 449 -8.06 -3.99 -20.38
CA LYS A 449 -6.61 -3.75 -20.45
C LYS A 449 -6.06 -3.28 -19.11
N GLN A 450 -6.76 -2.36 -18.42
CA GLN A 450 -6.39 -1.92 -17.08
C GLN A 450 -6.30 -3.10 -16.10
N LEU A 451 -7.26 -4.03 -16.15
CA LEU A 451 -7.27 -5.21 -15.27
C LEU A 451 -6.10 -6.18 -15.50
N GLN A 452 -5.33 -6.01 -16.58
CA GLN A 452 -4.07 -6.75 -16.82
C GLN A 452 -2.82 -6.04 -16.26
N ILE A 453 -2.98 -4.90 -15.59
CA ILE A 453 -1.89 -4.19 -14.92
C ILE A 453 -1.91 -4.59 -13.45
N SER A 454 -0.78 -5.07 -12.93
CA SER A 454 -0.65 -5.36 -11.49
C SER A 454 -0.46 -4.06 -10.71
N PRO A 455 -1.12 -3.89 -9.55
CA PRO A 455 -0.83 -2.77 -8.65
C PRO A 455 0.63 -2.74 -8.24
N ILE A 456 1.14 -1.52 -8.07
CA ILE A 456 2.43 -1.24 -7.41
C ILE A 456 2.15 -0.54 -6.06
N PRO A 457 3.14 -0.41 -5.15
CA PRO A 457 2.94 0.33 -3.90
C PRO A 457 2.28 1.68 -4.13
N PHE A 458 1.26 1.99 -3.33
CA PHE A 458 0.69 3.33 -3.30
C PHE A 458 1.72 4.39 -2.89
N PRO A 459 1.60 5.63 -3.39
CA PRO A 459 2.47 6.72 -2.98
C PRO A 459 2.23 7.08 -1.51
N ILE A 460 3.13 7.89 -0.95
CA ILE A 460 3.01 8.44 0.40
C ILE A 460 2.68 9.92 0.30
N LEU A 461 1.60 10.35 0.97
CA LEU A 461 1.27 11.76 1.09
C LEU A 461 2.12 12.43 2.18
N LYS A 462 2.82 13.48 1.79
CA LYS A 462 3.56 14.37 2.69
C LYS A 462 2.87 15.72 2.71
N ILE A 463 2.40 16.11 3.91
CA ILE A 463 1.77 17.40 4.17
C ILE A 463 2.79 18.29 4.88
N ASN A 464 2.87 19.56 4.50
CA ASN A 464 3.71 20.56 5.18
C ASN A 464 3.33 20.65 6.67
N PRO A 465 4.24 20.32 7.62
CA PRO A 465 3.91 20.25 9.04
C PRO A 465 3.56 21.61 9.67
N GLU A 466 3.95 22.72 9.06
CA GLU A 466 3.67 24.08 9.54
C GLU A 466 2.22 24.53 9.27
N LYS A 467 1.49 23.82 8.40
CA LYS A 467 0.14 24.21 7.95
C LYS A 467 -0.94 23.73 8.92
N LYS A 468 -1.13 24.48 10.02
CA LYS A 468 -2.08 24.14 11.10
C LYS A 468 -3.52 24.64 10.93
N LYS A 469 -3.82 25.35 9.84
CA LYS A 469 -5.16 25.92 9.58
C LYS A 469 -5.66 25.52 8.20
N MET A 470 -6.97 25.32 8.08
CA MET A 470 -7.59 24.87 6.83
C MET A 470 -7.39 25.87 5.69
N ASP A 471 -7.56 27.17 5.94
CA ASP A 471 -7.60 28.19 4.86
C ASP A 471 -6.23 28.56 4.28
N ASN A 472 -5.14 27.93 4.75
CA ASN A 472 -3.76 28.33 4.45
C ASN A 472 -3.03 27.35 3.54
N PHE A 473 -3.67 26.29 3.04
CA PHE A 473 -2.99 25.31 2.18
C PHE A 473 -2.77 25.85 0.77
N GLU A 474 -1.61 25.51 0.20
CA GLU A 474 -1.24 25.71 -1.20
C GLU A 474 -0.86 24.36 -1.82
N ALA A 475 -0.82 24.27 -3.16
CA ALA A 475 -0.47 23.02 -3.83
C ALA A 475 0.93 22.50 -3.46
N SER A 476 1.87 23.41 -3.18
CA SER A 476 3.23 23.10 -2.74
C SER A 476 3.31 22.45 -1.35
N ASP A 477 2.25 22.54 -0.55
CA ASP A 477 2.18 21.94 0.78
C ASP A 477 1.80 20.45 0.75
N LEU A 478 1.41 19.93 -0.43
CA LEU A 478 0.86 18.60 -0.63
C LEU A 478 1.69 17.84 -1.67
N GLU A 479 2.60 17.00 -1.19
CA GLU A 479 3.54 16.25 -2.03
C GLU A 479 3.26 14.75 -1.96
N LEU A 480 3.28 14.08 -3.12
CA LEU A 480 3.26 12.62 -3.18
C LEU A 480 4.66 12.08 -3.44
N LEU A 481 5.10 11.17 -2.58
CA LEU A 481 6.39 10.48 -2.69
C LEU A 481 6.20 9.09 -3.27
N GLY A 482 7.09 8.67 -4.17
CA GLY A 482 7.08 7.32 -4.74
C GLY A 482 6.13 7.13 -5.93
N ILE A 483 5.84 8.22 -6.67
CA ILE A 483 5.17 8.19 -7.99
C ILE A 483 6.20 7.99 -9.09
#